data_AF-A0A381RXT8-F1
#
_entry.id   AF-A0A381RXT8-F1
#
_cell.length_a   1.000
_cell.length_b   1.000
_cell.length_c   1.000
_cell.angle_alpha   90.00
_cell.angle_beta   90.00
_cell.angle_gamma   90.00
#
_symmetry.space_group_name_H-M   'P 1'
#
loop_
_entity.id
_entity.type
_entity.pdbx_description
1 polymer ?
#
loop_
_entity_poly.entity_id
_entity_poly.type
_entity_poly.pdbx_seq_one_letter_code
_entity_poly.pdbx_strand_id
1 'polypeptide(L)'
;MLKMRKTILSEDTEDKGTHVDASIIGNQIKSEATSSLVAKISSEPTASASRVKLVRTVLQDKRDFPLSLYRNLMIQAALTIYLGDITPATLQIAGQTYRLYLEKIISTRKKELLVVHSEQLKNVNLDLITVKDLIRIDEDQKIDESEKLVIQEIKITLKLIEYTDSLDKDTRGSIAMPMHLDELDELSPKRKGKSFFAGLRSAKTSKNKYMLVSRKTLAALEIIKRIPVLHSIGMKVVSKLQEIDSKLPIPYLMEARFHMQALQILALRVVMKDSTARPSMTPTFNKAIVAYHKSLKRASFNNPKSADITVLAEFAQISYYAYEQRKMLGLANHGVFKILEMGKKAVDVLAPSIGKSGHRAYLKLQRQILKALKSMKSSFN
;
A
#
# COMPACT_ATOMS: atom_id res chain seq x y z
N MET A 1 13.48 5.49 -2.00
CA MET A 1 12.59 6.22 -1.06
C MET A 1 12.81 7.74 -1.00
N LEU A 2 14.01 8.28 -1.26
CA LEU A 2 14.18 9.72 -1.54
C LEU A 2 13.65 10.17 -2.92
N LYS A 3 13.44 9.23 -3.86
CA LYS A 3 12.92 9.54 -5.20
C LYS A 3 11.43 9.90 -5.24
N MET A 4 10.56 9.40 -4.35
CA MET A 4 9.15 9.82 -4.32
C MET A 4 8.94 11.24 -3.78
N ARG A 5 9.89 11.77 -3.00
CA ARG A 5 9.89 13.20 -2.64
C ARG A 5 10.16 14.08 -3.87
N LYS A 6 10.90 13.57 -4.86
CA LYS A 6 11.14 14.21 -6.16
C LYS A 6 10.08 13.88 -7.22
N THR A 7 9.29 12.82 -7.08
CA THR A 7 8.17 12.53 -8.03
C THR A 7 6.86 13.20 -7.63
N ILE A 8 6.74 13.66 -6.38
CA ILE A 8 5.73 14.65 -5.97
C ILE A 8 6.20 16.07 -6.38
N LEU A 9 7.51 16.30 -6.59
CA LEU A 9 8.15 17.60 -6.84
C LEU A 9 9.34 17.49 -7.81
N SER A 10 9.09 17.35 -9.13
CA SER A 10 9.98 17.67 -10.27
C SER A 10 9.31 17.13 -11.54
N GLU A 11 9.24 17.78 -12.70
CA GLU A 11 9.87 19.00 -13.23
C GLU A 11 8.74 19.89 -13.80
N ASP A 12 8.91 21.21 -13.70
CA ASP A 12 7.94 22.26 -14.07
C ASP A 12 6.68 22.38 -13.22
N THR A 13 6.72 23.32 -12.27
CA THR A 13 5.73 24.40 -12.10
C THR A 13 5.97 25.11 -10.77
N GLU A 14 5.74 26.42 -10.77
CA GLU A 14 5.74 27.33 -9.62
C GLU A 14 4.58 27.04 -8.62
N ASP A 15 4.04 25.81 -8.63
CA ASP A 15 2.71 25.38 -8.16
C ASP A 15 2.63 25.02 -6.67
N LYS A 16 3.49 25.58 -5.81
CA LYS A 16 3.39 25.36 -4.36
C LYS A 16 2.13 26.06 -3.81
N GLY A 17 1.00 25.36 -3.81
CA GLY A 17 -0.28 25.86 -3.29
C GLY A 17 -1.50 25.43 -4.11
N THR A 18 -1.31 25.10 -5.40
CA THR A 18 -2.41 24.82 -6.34
C THR A 18 -3.15 23.50 -6.06
N HIS A 19 -2.47 22.57 -5.39
CA HIS A 19 -3.10 21.37 -4.83
C HIS A 19 -3.82 21.64 -3.50
N VAL A 20 -3.36 22.61 -2.72
CA VAL A 20 -3.97 22.94 -1.42
C VAL A 20 -5.32 23.61 -1.63
N ASP A 21 -5.44 24.56 -2.55
CA ASP A 21 -6.71 25.19 -2.89
C ASP A 21 -7.52 24.45 -3.98
N ALA A 22 -6.92 23.43 -4.60
CA ALA A 22 -7.47 22.66 -5.72
C ALA A 22 -7.67 23.44 -7.03
N SER A 23 -7.09 24.64 -7.15
CA SER A 23 -7.09 25.47 -8.36
C SER A 23 -6.54 24.74 -9.59
N ILE A 24 -5.59 23.83 -9.38
CA ILE A 24 -5.02 22.99 -10.46
C ILE A 24 -6.08 22.16 -11.20
N ILE A 25 -7.15 21.75 -10.51
CA ILE A 25 -8.29 21.04 -11.12
C ILE A 25 -9.24 22.04 -11.78
N GLY A 26 -9.56 23.13 -11.09
CA GLY A 26 -10.45 24.18 -11.60
C GLY A 26 -9.99 24.73 -12.96
N ASN A 27 -8.69 25.02 -13.08
CA ASN A 27 -8.08 25.58 -14.27
C ASN A 27 -8.16 24.65 -15.50
N GLN A 28 -8.22 23.33 -15.28
CA GLN A 28 -8.28 22.34 -16.36
C GLN A 28 -9.71 22.00 -16.78
N ILE A 29 -10.66 21.93 -15.83
CA ILE A 29 -12.05 21.53 -16.12
C ILE A 29 -12.89 22.70 -16.63
N LYS A 30 -12.65 23.92 -16.10
CA LYS A 30 -13.34 25.17 -16.44
C LYS A 30 -14.87 25.05 -16.43
N SER A 31 -15.43 24.47 -15.37
CA SER A 31 -16.89 24.43 -15.15
C SER A 31 -17.30 25.23 -13.91
N GLU A 32 -18.53 25.75 -13.90
CA GLU A 32 -19.09 26.49 -12.76
C GLU A 32 -19.15 25.63 -11.49
N ALA A 33 -19.58 24.37 -11.63
CA ALA A 33 -19.63 23.41 -10.53
C ALA A 33 -18.24 23.18 -9.90
N THR A 34 -17.22 22.99 -10.73
CA THR A 34 -15.83 22.83 -10.26
C THR A 34 -15.30 24.11 -9.62
N SER A 35 -15.57 25.27 -10.21
CA SER A 35 -15.09 26.57 -9.74
C SER A 35 -15.67 26.91 -8.36
N SER A 36 -16.95 26.64 -8.14
CA SER A 36 -17.60 26.84 -6.83
C SER A 36 -17.00 25.96 -5.72
N LEU A 37 -16.62 24.72 -6.06
CA LEU A 37 -15.98 23.79 -5.13
C LEU A 37 -14.54 24.18 -4.83
N VAL A 38 -13.79 24.65 -5.84
CA VAL A 38 -12.44 25.20 -5.67
C VAL A 38 -12.47 26.43 -4.76
N ALA A 39 -13.41 27.36 -4.95
CA ALA A 39 -13.54 28.52 -4.06
C ALA A 39 -13.79 28.12 -2.60
N LYS A 40 -14.66 27.12 -2.37
CA LYS A 40 -14.89 26.57 -1.02
C LYS A 40 -13.63 25.93 -0.43
N ILE A 41 -12.89 25.15 -1.20
CA ILE A 41 -11.66 24.51 -0.75
C ILE A 41 -10.56 25.55 -0.49
N SER A 42 -10.49 26.61 -1.29
CA SER A 42 -9.57 27.73 -1.07
C SER A 42 -9.85 28.41 0.27
N SER A 43 -11.13 28.64 0.62
CA SER A 43 -11.51 29.22 1.92
C SER A 43 -11.32 28.27 3.10
N GLU A 44 -11.51 26.96 2.88
CA GLU A 44 -11.37 25.93 3.92
C GLU A 44 -10.63 24.69 3.36
N PRO A 45 -9.28 24.72 3.36
CA PRO A 45 -8.49 23.63 2.77
C PRO A 45 -8.69 22.27 3.45
N THR A 46 -9.13 22.26 4.70
CA THR A 46 -9.41 21.03 5.46
C THR A 46 -10.77 20.40 5.15
N ALA A 47 -11.61 21.03 4.31
CA ALA A 47 -12.95 20.56 3.97
C ALA A 47 -12.93 19.30 3.09
N SER A 48 -12.73 18.14 3.70
CA SER A 48 -12.68 16.83 3.02
C SER A 48 -13.94 16.52 2.21
N ALA A 49 -15.12 16.89 2.69
CA ALA A 49 -16.37 16.70 1.96
C ALA A 49 -16.40 17.46 0.63
N SER A 50 -15.91 18.71 0.63
CA SER A 50 -15.80 19.55 -0.57
C SER A 50 -14.79 18.96 -1.56
N ARG A 51 -13.65 18.44 -1.08
CA ARG A 51 -12.66 17.75 -1.91
C ARG A 51 -13.20 16.46 -2.53
N VAL A 52 -13.90 15.64 -1.74
CA VAL A 52 -14.57 14.42 -2.23
C VAL A 52 -15.57 14.77 -3.32
N LYS A 53 -16.39 15.82 -3.11
CA LYS A 53 -17.37 16.28 -4.09
C LYS A 53 -16.70 16.79 -5.37
N LEU A 54 -15.64 17.59 -5.24
CA LEU A 54 -14.84 18.07 -6.38
C LEU A 54 -14.37 16.92 -7.25
N VAL A 55 -13.69 15.94 -6.65
CA VAL A 55 -13.16 14.79 -7.39
C VAL A 55 -14.30 14.00 -8.04
N ARG A 56 -15.41 13.72 -7.34
CA ARG A 56 -16.57 13.02 -7.93
C ARG A 56 -17.18 13.78 -9.10
N THR A 57 -17.32 15.10 -9.00
CA THR A 57 -17.84 15.93 -10.09
C THR A 57 -16.98 15.81 -11.34
N VAL A 58 -15.65 15.80 -11.18
CA VAL A 58 -14.74 15.61 -12.33
C VAL A 58 -14.79 14.18 -12.86
N LEU A 59 -14.92 13.16 -12.01
CA LEU A 59 -15.04 11.78 -12.45
C LEU A 59 -16.36 11.47 -13.20
N GLN A 60 -17.40 12.26 -12.98
CA GLN A 60 -18.66 12.17 -13.71
C GLN A 60 -18.60 12.84 -15.09
N ASP A 61 -17.61 13.70 -15.31
CA ASP A 61 -17.35 14.32 -16.59
C ASP A 61 -16.77 13.27 -17.57
N LYS A 62 -17.49 13.02 -18.66
CA LYS A 62 -17.15 11.97 -19.63
C LYS A 62 -16.12 12.41 -20.67
N ARG A 63 -15.61 13.63 -20.60
CA ARG A 63 -14.58 14.14 -21.52
C ARG A 63 -13.27 13.36 -21.36
N ASP A 64 -12.51 13.23 -22.45
CA ASP A 64 -11.16 12.65 -22.38
C ASP A 64 -10.18 13.70 -21.87
N PHE A 65 -9.55 13.42 -20.73
CA PHE A 65 -8.63 14.33 -20.06
C PHE A 65 -7.17 13.85 -20.15
N PRO A 66 -6.19 14.75 -20.06
CA PRO A 66 -4.78 14.37 -20.05
C PRO A 66 -4.42 13.55 -18.80
N LEU A 67 -3.37 12.73 -18.90
CA LEU A 67 -2.85 11.91 -17.78
C LEU A 67 -2.54 12.74 -16.52
N SER A 68 -2.09 13.98 -16.71
CA SER A 68 -1.80 14.92 -15.61
C SER A 68 -3.03 15.23 -14.75
N LEU A 69 -4.23 15.32 -15.33
CA LEU A 69 -5.45 15.55 -14.57
C LEU A 69 -5.79 14.36 -13.66
N TYR A 70 -5.64 13.12 -14.16
CA TYR A 70 -5.87 11.93 -13.35
C TYR A 70 -4.86 11.81 -12.19
N ARG A 71 -3.60 12.19 -12.43
CA ARG A 71 -2.60 12.34 -11.35
C ARG A 71 -3.07 13.36 -10.30
N ASN A 72 -3.57 14.51 -10.74
CA ASN A 72 -4.03 15.57 -9.85
C ASN A 72 -5.27 15.16 -9.04
N LEU A 73 -6.22 14.45 -9.66
CA LEU A 73 -7.39 13.88 -8.99
C LEU A 73 -6.99 12.88 -7.89
N MET A 74 -6.03 12.00 -8.18
CA MET A 74 -5.49 11.06 -7.21
C MET A 74 -4.83 11.78 -6.03
N ILE A 75 -4.09 12.86 -6.29
CA ILE A 75 -3.50 13.69 -5.22
C ILE A 75 -4.60 14.35 -4.37
N GLN A 76 -5.62 14.94 -5.00
CA GLN A 76 -6.73 15.57 -4.27
C GLN A 76 -7.51 14.59 -3.41
N ALA A 77 -7.76 13.38 -3.94
CA ALA A 77 -8.40 12.30 -3.19
C ALA A 77 -7.54 11.90 -1.98
N ALA A 78 -6.24 11.69 -2.18
CA ALA A 78 -5.31 11.32 -1.11
C ALA A 78 -5.21 12.41 -0.03
N LEU A 79 -5.24 13.69 -0.39
CA LEU A 79 -5.12 14.81 0.55
C LEU A 79 -6.17 14.74 1.67
N THR A 80 -7.39 14.29 1.39
CA THR A 80 -8.44 14.14 2.43
C THR A 80 -7.99 13.24 3.59
N ILE A 81 -7.25 12.17 3.29
CA ILE A 81 -6.70 11.23 4.27
C ILE A 81 -5.48 11.84 4.97
N TYR A 82 -4.62 12.56 4.24
CA TYR A 82 -3.47 13.25 4.83
C TYR A 82 -3.87 14.39 5.79
N LEU A 83 -4.99 15.06 5.50
CA LEU A 83 -5.61 16.08 6.35
C LEU A 83 -6.30 15.48 7.58
N GLY A 84 -6.43 14.16 7.61
CA GLY A 84 -6.81 13.40 8.79
C GLY A 84 -8.25 12.91 8.81
N ASP A 85 -8.97 13.02 7.70
CA ASP A 85 -10.32 12.50 7.56
C ASP A 85 -10.34 11.15 6.83
N ILE A 86 -10.35 10.05 7.61
CA ILE A 86 -10.27 8.68 7.10
C ILE A 86 -11.65 8.03 7.21
N THR A 87 -12.46 8.24 6.20
CA THR A 87 -13.83 7.74 6.10
C THR A 87 -13.94 6.71 4.96
N PRO A 88 -15.03 5.92 4.91
CA PRO A 88 -15.31 5.09 3.75
C PRO A 88 -15.27 5.89 2.43
N ALA A 89 -15.80 7.12 2.42
CA ALA A 89 -15.86 7.94 1.22
C ALA A 89 -14.48 8.43 0.77
N THR A 90 -13.61 8.85 1.69
CA THR A 90 -12.24 9.30 1.37
C THR A 90 -11.35 8.15 0.92
N LEU A 91 -11.49 6.96 1.52
CA LEU A 91 -10.79 5.75 1.09
C LEU A 91 -11.26 5.25 -0.28
N GLN A 92 -12.59 5.23 -0.52
CA GLN A 92 -13.16 4.85 -1.81
C GLN A 92 -12.64 5.75 -2.93
N ILE A 93 -12.71 7.07 -2.74
CA ILE A 93 -12.31 7.99 -3.81
C ILE A 93 -10.80 7.96 -4.07
N ALA A 94 -9.97 7.72 -3.04
CA ALA A 94 -8.53 7.48 -3.22
C ALA A 94 -8.26 6.18 -3.99
N GLY A 95 -8.98 5.10 -3.71
CA GLY A 95 -8.89 3.84 -4.46
C GLY A 95 -9.31 3.99 -5.91
N GLN A 96 -10.47 4.61 -6.15
CA GLN A 96 -11.04 4.83 -7.49
C GLN A 96 -10.13 5.69 -8.36
N THR A 97 -9.67 6.84 -7.84
CA THR A 97 -8.76 7.72 -8.59
C THR A 97 -7.40 7.08 -8.84
N TYR A 98 -6.88 6.27 -7.92
CA TYR A 98 -5.67 5.49 -8.15
C TYR A 98 -5.86 4.50 -9.30
N ARG A 99 -6.95 3.73 -9.30
CA ARG A 99 -7.26 2.78 -10.38
C ARG A 99 -7.41 3.49 -11.73
N LEU A 100 -8.20 4.57 -11.79
CA LEU A 100 -8.40 5.35 -13.01
C LEU A 100 -7.10 5.96 -13.53
N TYR A 101 -6.20 6.39 -12.64
CA TYR A 101 -4.87 6.85 -13.03
C TYR A 101 -4.05 5.73 -13.70
N LEU A 102 -4.08 4.50 -13.17
CA LEU A 102 -3.44 3.34 -13.80
C LEU A 102 -4.06 3.00 -15.16
N GLU A 103 -5.39 2.99 -15.26
CA GLU A 103 -6.10 2.77 -16.53
C GLU A 103 -5.72 3.84 -17.56
N LYS A 104 -5.60 5.09 -17.13
CA LYS A 104 -5.18 6.19 -17.99
C LYS A 104 -3.74 6.02 -18.48
N ILE A 105 -2.79 5.61 -17.63
CA ILE A 105 -1.42 5.28 -18.03
C ILE A 105 -1.45 4.27 -19.18
N ILE A 106 -2.19 3.16 -19.02
CA ILE A 106 -2.28 2.12 -20.06
C ILE A 106 -2.84 2.71 -21.35
N SER A 107 -3.93 3.49 -21.28
CA SER A 107 -4.54 4.08 -22.47
C SER A 107 -3.62 5.04 -23.21
N THR A 108 -2.86 5.87 -22.48
CA THR A 108 -1.89 6.82 -23.03
C THR A 108 -0.72 6.08 -23.67
N ARG A 109 -0.13 5.11 -22.97
CA ARG A 109 0.97 4.29 -23.48
C ARG A 109 0.57 3.40 -24.65
N LYS A 110 -0.68 2.89 -24.67
CA LYS A 110 -1.24 2.18 -25.82
C LYS A 110 -1.22 3.07 -27.07
N LYS A 111 -1.71 4.32 -26.95
CA LYS A 111 -1.71 5.28 -28.06
C LYS A 111 -0.28 5.56 -28.55
N GLU A 112 0.68 5.73 -27.65
CA GLU A 112 2.10 5.92 -28.01
C GLU A 112 2.66 4.73 -28.81
N LEU A 113 2.44 3.50 -28.36
CA LEU A 113 2.87 2.30 -29.09
C LEU A 113 2.18 2.20 -30.46
N LEU A 114 0.88 2.49 -30.53
CA LEU A 114 0.14 2.45 -31.80
C LEU A 114 0.68 3.47 -32.81
N VAL A 115 1.10 4.66 -32.37
CA VAL A 115 1.72 5.65 -33.26
C VAL A 115 3.02 5.07 -33.84
N VAL A 116 3.91 4.55 -33.00
CA VAL A 116 5.18 3.93 -33.42
C VAL A 116 4.95 2.78 -34.40
N HIS A 117 4.01 1.88 -34.11
CA HIS A 117 3.72 0.76 -35.00
C HIS A 117 2.92 1.17 -36.24
N SER A 118 2.12 2.24 -36.21
CA SER A 118 1.37 2.71 -37.38
C SER A 118 2.28 3.23 -38.49
N GLU A 119 3.41 3.83 -38.13
CA GLU A 119 4.46 4.21 -39.09
C GLU A 119 5.05 2.97 -39.79
N GLN A 120 5.05 1.82 -39.10
CA GLN A 120 5.55 0.54 -39.61
C GLN A 120 4.45 -0.25 -40.35
N LEU A 121 3.19 -0.15 -39.91
CA LEU A 121 2.04 -0.93 -40.36
C LEU A 121 1.14 -0.08 -41.28
N LYS A 122 1.53 0.09 -42.54
CA LYS A 122 0.66 0.71 -43.55
C LYS A 122 -0.60 -0.16 -43.75
N ASN A 123 -1.79 0.41 -43.51
CA ASN A 123 -3.12 -0.16 -43.75
C ASN A 123 -3.71 -1.15 -42.72
N VAL A 124 -3.25 -1.15 -41.47
CA VAL A 124 -3.89 -1.93 -40.38
C VAL A 124 -4.86 -1.05 -39.59
N ASN A 125 -6.04 -1.59 -39.24
CA ASN A 125 -6.97 -0.91 -38.33
C ASN A 125 -6.43 -0.95 -36.89
N LEU A 126 -5.81 0.14 -36.47
CA LEU A 126 -5.12 0.30 -35.18
C LEU A 126 -6.06 0.16 -33.97
N ASP A 127 -7.36 0.42 -34.13
CA ASP A 127 -8.33 0.38 -33.03
C ASP A 127 -8.64 -1.05 -32.57
N LEU A 128 -8.47 -2.05 -33.46
CA LEU A 128 -8.67 -3.46 -33.15
C LEU A 128 -7.47 -4.09 -32.43
N ILE A 129 -6.31 -3.43 -32.43
CA ILE A 129 -5.10 -3.97 -31.80
C ILE A 129 -5.24 -3.86 -30.28
N THR A 130 -5.15 -5.01 -29.61
CA THR A 130 -5.27 -5.05 -28.15
C THR A 130 -3.95 -4.70 -27.47
N VAL A 131 -4.00 -4.27 -26.21
CA VAL A 131 -2.79 -4.06 -25.40
C VAL A 131 -1.97 -5.36 -25.30
N LYS A 132 -2.63 -6.52 -25.30
CA LYS A 132 -1.95 -7.82 -25.25
C LYS A 132 -1.13 -8.08 -26.52
N ASP A 133 -1.60 -7.63 -27.67
CA ASP A 133 -0.90 -7.80 -28.94
C ASP A 133 0.32 -6.87 -29.01
N LEU A 134 0.18 -5.64 -28.50
CA LEU A 134 1.26 -4.63 -28.47
C LEU A 134 2.40 -4.95 -27.51
N ILE A 135 2.15 -5.75 -26.46
CA ILE A 135 3.16 -6.08 -25.44
C ILE A 135 3.81 -7.46 -25.65
N ARG A 136 3.39 -8.20 -26.69
CA ARG A 136 4.04 -9.44 -27.14
C ARG A 136 5.35 -9.04 -27.83
N ILE A 137 6.40 -9.02 -27.03
CA ILE A 137 7.76 -8.91 -27.53
C ILE A 137 8.15 -10.31 -27.98
N ASP A 138 8.31 -10.54 -29.28
CA ASP A 138 9.11 -11.66 -29.75
C ASP A 138 10.55 -11.40 -29.32
N GLU A 139 11.21 -12.37 -28.67
CA GLU A 139 12.56 -12.19 -28.15
C GLU A 139 13.58 -11.88 -29.27
N ASP A 140 13.23 -12.20 -30.51
CA ASP A 140 14.03 -11.99 -31.72
C ASP A 140 13.76 -10.65 -32.42
N GLN A 141 12.75 -9.88 -32.00
CA GLN A 141 12.49 -8.56 -32.59
C GLN A 141 13.39 -7.49 -31.97
N LYS A 142 14.13 -6.77 -32.83
CA LYS A 142 14.87 -5.57 -32.44
C LYS A 142 13.90 -4.42 -32.16
N ILE A 143 13.42 -4.37 -30.92
CA ILE A 143 12.57 -3.29 -30.40
C ILE A 143 13.46 -2.17 -29.84
N ASP A 144 13.07 -0.92 -30.07
CA ASP A 144 13.75 0.25 -29.52
C ASP A 144 13.70 0.29 -27.98
N GLU A 145 14.71 0.89 -27.34
CA GLU A 145 14.75 0.99 -25.88
C GLU A 145 13.60 1.82 -25.30
N SER A 146 13.14 2.86 -26.02
CA SER A 146 11.98 3.65 -25.58
C SER A 146 10.70 2.82 -25.58
N GLU A 147 10.50 1.99 -26.60
CA GLU A 147 9.35 1.10 -26.73
C GLU A 147 9.38 0.01 -25.65
N LYS A 148 10.55 -0.56 -25.34
CA LYS A 148 10.72 -1.50 -24.21
C LYS A 148 10.31 -0.89 -22.87
N LEU A 149 10.66 0.37 -22.63
CA LEU A 149 10.27 1.08 -21.41
C LEU A 149 8.76 1.28 -21.33
N VAL A 150 8.12 1.64 -22.45
CA VAL A 150 6.66 1.79 -22.53
C VAL A 150 5.95 0.45 -22.29
N ILE A 151 6.40 -0.63 -22.93
CA ILE A 151 5.85 -1.98 -22.72
C ILE A 151 6.01 -2.43 -21.26
N GLN A 152 7.17 -2.16 -20.67
CA GLN A 152 7.43 -2.45 -19.26
C GLN A 152 6.48 -1.68 -18.33
N GLU A 153 6.26 -0.39 -18.57
CA GLU A 153 5.33 0.43 -17.79
C GLU A 153 3.88 -0.10 -17.89
N ILE A 154 3.44 -0.49 -19.08
CA ILE A 154 2.12 -1.12 -19.29
C ILE A 154 2.01 -2.42 -18.49
N LYS A 155 3.01 -3.31 -18.55
CA LYS A 155 2.98 -4.60 -17.85
C LYS A 155 2.92 -4.42 -16.33
N ILE A 156 3.70 -3.50 -15.78
CA ILE A 156 3.66 -3.16 -14.34
C ILE A 156 2.27 -2.62 -13.98
N THR A 157 1.74 -1.70 -14.78
CA THR A 157 0.46 -1.02 -14.53
C THR A 157 -0.71 -1.98 -14.57
N LEU A 158 -0.76 -2.90 -15.55
CA LEU A 158 -1.75 -3.97 -15.63
C LEU A 158 -1.78 -4.81 -14.34
N LYS A 159 -0.59 -5.19 -13.84
CA LYS A 159 -0.48 -5.97 -12.61
C LYS A 159 -0.91 -5.16 -11.38
N LEU A 160 -0.62 -3.87 -11.33
CA LEU A 160 -1.11 -2.99 -10.27
C LEU A 160 -2.63 -2.85 -10.29
N ILE A 161 -3.28 -2.83 -11.47
CA ILE A 161 -4.74 -2.83 -11.56
C ILE A 161 -5.34 -4.11 -10.98
N GLU A 162 -4.79 -5.29 -11.30
CA GLU A 162 -5.23 -6.57 -10.73
C GLU A 162 -5.20 -6.52 -9.18
N TYR A 163 -4.16 -5.89 -8.59
CA TYR A 163 -4.09 -5.70 -7.13
C TYR A 163 -5.18 -4.79 -6.55
N THR A 164 -5.83 -3.96 -7.37
CA THR A 164 -6.91 -3.05 -6.96
C THR A 164 -8.32 -3.61 -7.14
N ASP A 165 -8.49 -4.77 -7.79
CA ASP A 165 -9.81 -5.31 -8.16
C ASP A 165 -10.75 -5.52 -6.97
N SER A 166 -10.22 -5.92 -5.81
CA SER A 166 -11.01 -6.09 -4.59
C SER A 166 -11.08 -4.83 -3.72
N LEU A 167 -10.36 -3.76 -4.04
CA LEU A 167 -10.17 -2.61 -3.15
C LEU A 167 -11.50 -1.92 -2.79
N ASP A 168 -12.36 -1.70 -3.78
CA ASP A 168 -13.66 -1.05 -3.58
C ASP A 168 -14.64 -1.92 -2.76
N LYS A 169 -14.61 -3.24 -2.98
CA LYS A 169 -15.41 -4.20 -2.23
C LYS A 169 -14.93 -4.27 -0.78
N ASP A 170 -13.62 -4.38 -0.59
CA ASP A 170 -12.99 -4.49 0.73
C ASP A 170 -13.16 -3.20 1.53
N THR A 171 -13.11 -2.02 0.89
CA THR A 171 -13.35 -0.73 1.55
C THR A 171 -14.78 -0.65 2.08
N ARG A 172 -15.77 -1.03 1.27
CA ARG A 172 -17.19 -1.06 1.68
C ARG A 172 -17.46 -2.09 2.78
N GLY A 173 -16.82 -3.25 2.71
CA GLY A 173 -17.02 -4.33 3.68
C GLY A 173 -16.28 -4.15 5.01
N SER A 174 -15.13 -3.47 5.00
CA SER A 174 -14.22 -3.42 6.15
C SER A 174 -14.31 -2.12 6.96
N ILE A 175 -14.78 -1.02 6.36
CA ILE A 175 -14.85 0.28 7.03
C ILE A 175 -16.30 0.62 7.32
N ALA A 176 -16.75 0.29 8.53
CA ALA A 176 -18.10 0.63 9.01
C ALA A 176 -18.16 1.99 9.74
N MET A 177 -17.02 2.51 10.23
CA MET A 177 -16.96 3.73 11.05
C MET A 177 -15.85 4.66 10.56
N PRO A 178 -16.10 5.99 10.51
CA PRO A 178 -15.08 6.97 10.18
C PRO A 178 -14.02 7.06 11.29
N MET A 179 -12.80 7.41 10.91
CA MET A 179 -11.67 7.60 11.80
C MET A 179 -11.01 8.95 11.49
N HIS A 180 -10.85 9.77 12.52
CA HIS A 180 -10.05 10.99 12.42
C HIS A 180 -8.68 10.80 13.06
N LEU A 181 -7.64 11.39 12.46
CA LEU A 181 -6.27 11.30 13.01
C LEU A 181 -6.15 11.93 14.40
N ASP A 182 -6.95 12.95 14.70
CA ASP A 182 -6.95 13.63 16.00
C ASP A 182 -7.37 12.69 17.14
N GLU A 183 -8.20 11.69 16.86
CA GLU A 183 -8.61 10.69 17.85
C GLU A 183 -7.42 9.86 18.35
N LEU A 184 -6.41 9.65 17.50
CA LEU A 184 -5.16 9.01 17.92
C LEU A 184 -4.30 9.96 18.76
N ASP A 185 -4.31 11.26 18.44
CA ASP A 185 -3.56 12.25 19.20
C ASP A 185 -4.11 12.45 20.60
N GLU A 186 -5.44 12.37 20.77
CA GLU A 186 -6.09 12.35 22.09
C GLU A 186 -5.68 11.16 22.96
N LEU A 187 -5.39 10.01 22.32
CA LEU A 187 -4.96 8.80 23.02
C LEU A 187 -3.45 8.78 23.31
N SER A 188 -2.68 9.66 22.67
CA SER A 188 -1.23 9.72 22.83
C SER A 188 -0.83 10.12 24.26
N PRO A 189 0.12 9.41 24.90
CA PRO A 189 0.60 9.75 26.24
C PRO A 189 1.19 11.16 26.32
N LYS A 190 1.69 11.72 25.21
CA LYS A 190 2.25 13.09 25.14
C LYS A 190 1.21 14.19 25.43
N ARG A 191 -0.08 13.95 25.18
CA ARG A 191 -1.17 14.91 25.52
C ARG A 191 -1.73 14.74 26.93
N LYS A 192 -1.40 13.64 27.64
CA LYS A 192 -1.87 13.40 29.01
C LYS A 192 -1.34 14.42 30.04
N GLY A 193 -0.26 15.13 29.72
CA GLY A 193 0.31 16.18 30.59
C GLY A 193 -0.44 17.52 30.59
N LYS A 194 -1.44 17.73 29.72
CA LYS A 194 -2.22 18.99 29.64
C LYS A 194 -3.66 18.89 30.15
N SER A 195 -4.10 17.72 30.64
CA SER A 195 -5.46 17.53 31.15
C SER A 195 -5.42 17.08 32.62
N PHE A 196 -5.10 18.02 33.50
CA PHE A 196 -5.12 17.84 34.96
C PHE A 196 -6.52 18.06 35.58
N PHE A 197 -7.58 18.27 34.79
CA PHE A 197 -8.95 18.53 35.27
C PHE A 197 -10.03 17.62 34.64
N ALA A 198 -9.73 16.34 34.40
CA ALA A 198 -10.74 15.35 33.98
C ALA A 198 -10.69 14.08 34.84
N GLY A 199 -10.48 14.26 36.15
CA GLY A 199 -10.58 13.20 37.14
C GLY A 199 -12.04 12.85 37.43
N LEU A 200 -12.72 12.12 36.54
CA LEU A 200 -13.84 11.21 36.89
C LEU A 200 -14.38 10.37 35.71
N ARG A 201 -13.57 10.00 34.72
CA ARG A 201 -13.99 8.97 33.73
C ARG A 201 -13.33 7.64 34.07
N SER A 202 -14.16 6.65 34.40
CA SER A 202 -13.71 5.31 34.81
C SER A 202 -12.64 4.74 33.85
N ALA A 203 -11.64 4.04 34.39
CA ALA A 203 -10.60 3.37 33.59
C ALA A 203 -11.17 2.36 32.55
N LYS A 204 -12.41 1.91 32.74
CA LYS A 204 -13.16 1.06 31.81
C LYS A 204 -13.58 1.83 30.55
N THR A 205 -13.96 3.10 30.69
CA THR A 205 -14.37 3.98 29.58
C THR A 205 -13.20 4.31 28.65
N SER A 206 -12.01 4.58 29.21
CA SER A 206 -10.80 4.87 28.42
C SER A 206 -10.29 3.65 27.65
N LYS A 207 -10.36 2.45 28.24
CA LYS A 207 -10.00 1.19 27.59
C LYS A 207 -10.93 0.85 26.41
N ASN A 208 -12.24 1.07 26.57
CA ASN A 208 -13.21 0.87 25.50
C ASN A 208 -13.01 1.87 24.34
N LYS A 209 -12.74 3.15 24.65
CA LYS A 209 -12.42 4.17 23.64
C LYS A 209 -11.18 3.79 22.84
N TYR A 210 -10.09 3.41 23.51
CA TYR A 210 -8.86 2.95 22.85
C TYR A 210 -9.13 1.76 21.92
N MET A 211 -9.80 0.72 22.41
CA MET A 211 -10.08 -0.48 21.64
C MET A 211 -10.92 -0.20 20.38
N LEU A 212 -11.90 0.70 20.47
CA LEU A 212 -12.69 1.13 19.31
C LEU A 212 -11.83 1.87 18.28
N VAL A 213 -11.06 2.88 18.73
CA VAL A 213 -10.19 3.67 17.85
C VAL A 213 -9.14 2.78 17.18
N SER A 214 -8.47 1.90 17.93
CA SER A 214 -7.51 0.96 17.35
C SER A 214 -8.13 0.03 16.30
N ARG A 215 -9.34 -0.51 16.54
CA ARG A 215 -10.00 -1.39 15.57
C ARG A 215 -10.29 -0.68 14.25
N LYS A 216 -10.90 0.51 14.30
CA LYS A 216 -11.20 1.27 13.07
C LYS A 216 -9.92 1.75 12.36
N THR A 217 -8.89 2.16 13.11
CA THR A 217 -7.59 2.53 12.53
C THR A 217 -6.94 1.34 11.83
N LEU A 218 -6.94 0.15 12.44
CA LEU A 218 -6.39 -1.05 11.82
C LEU A 218 -7.16 -1.45 10.55
N ALA A 219 -8.49 -1.34 10.57
CA ALA A 219 -9.31 -1.59 9.38
C ALA A 219 -8.96 -0.60 8.25
N ALA A 220 -8.81 0.70 8.57
CA ALA A 220 -8.40 1.70 7.59
C ALA A 220 -6.99 1.43 7.03
N LEU A 221 -6.05 1.00 7.88
CA LEU A 221 -4.68 0.67 7.49
C LEU A 221 -4.60 -0.50 6.50
N GLU A 222 -5.52 -1.47 6.61
CA GLU A 222 -5.64 -2.59 5.64
C GLU A 222 -6.01 -2.13 4.23
N ILE A 223 -6.73 -1.02 4.10
CA ILE A 223 -7.04 -0.38 2.81
C ILE A 223 -5.89 0.53 2.38
N ILE A 224 -5.42 1.40 3.27
CA ILE A 224 -4.37 2.40 3.02
C ILE A 224 -3.10 1.74 2.47
N LYS A 225 -2.68 0.59 3.04
CA LYS A 225 -1.45 -0.08 2.59
C LYS A 225 -1.48 -0.45 1.11
N ARG A 226 -2.66 -0.72 0.54
CA ARG A 226 -2.84 -1.15 -0.86
C ARG A 226 -2.72 0.00 -1.86
N ILE A 227 -2.83 1.25 -1.41
CA ILE A 227 -2.73 2.45 -2.26
C ILE A 227 -1.33 3.06 -2.05
N PRO A 228 -0.39 2.95 -3.01
CA PRO A 228 1.00 3.34 -2.81
C PRO A 228 1.20 4.79 -2.37
N VAL A 229 0.36 5.71 -2.87
CA VAL A 229 0.44 7.15 -2.54
C VAL A 229 0.12 7.43 -1.05
N LEU A 230 -0.59 6.51 -0.40
CA LEU A 230 -0.97 6.61 1.01
C LEU A 230 0.01 5.88 1.94
N HIS A 231 1.06 5.26 1.41
CA HIS A 231 2.03 4.52 2.23
C HIS A 231 2.61 5.39 3.36
N SER A 232 2.96 6.64 3.07
CA SER A 232 3.61 7.52 4.05
C SER A 232 2.68 7.92 5.20
N ILE A 233 1.41 8.26 4.90
CA ILE A 233 0.43 8.54 5.94
C ILE A 233 0.10 7.27 6.73
N GLY A 234 -0.02 6.12 6.07
CA GLY A 234 -0.22 4.84 6.74
C GLY A 234 0.88 4.51 7.74
N MET A 235 2.15 4.69 7.36
CA MET A 235 3.29 4.52 8.27
C MET A 235 3.24 5.51 9.45
N LYS A 236 2.86 6.77 9.22
CA LYS A 236 2.69 7.77 10.30
C LYS A 236 1.60 7.34 11.29
N VAL A 237 0.47 6.83 10.80
CA VAL A 237 -0.62 6.31 11.64
C VAL A 237 -0.17 5.08 12.43
N VAL A 238 0.56 4.16 11.80
CA VAL A 238 1.15 2.99 12.48
C VAL A 238 2.09 3.42 13.61
N SER A 239 2.98 4.37 13.36
CA SER A 239 3.87 4.91 14.41
C SER A 239 3.08 5.53 15.56
N LYS A 240 2.00 6.29 15.30
CA LYS A 240 1.12 6.79 16.36
C LYS A 240 0.50 5.66 17.19
N LEU A 241 0.03 4.58 16.56
CA LEU A 241 -0.49 3.42 17.30
C LEU A 241 0.57 2.77 18.20
N GLN A 242 1.81 2.68 17.72
CA GLN A 242 2.94 2.16 18.51
C GLN A 242 3.29 3.08 19.69
N GLU A 243 3.15 4.40 19.55
CA GLU A 243 3.35 5.36 20.64
C GLU A 243 2.25 5.26 21.71
N ILE A 244 1.01 4.97 21.32
CA ILE A 244 -0.11 4.86 22.26
C ILE A 244 0.01 3.59 23.12
N ASP A 245 0.33 2.44 22.50
CA ASP A 245 0.61 1.20 23.22
C ASP A 245 1.71 0.39 22.53
N SER A 246 2.93 0.53 23.07
CA SER A 246 4.13 -0.13 22.57
C SER A 246 4.25 -1.60 22.97
N LYS A 247 3.35 -2.11 23.83
CA LYS A 247 3.36 -3.51 24.26
C LYS A 247 2.57 -4.41 23.31
N LEU A 248 1.66 -3.85 22.52
CA LEU A 248 0.85 -4.63 21.59
C LEU A 248 1.66 -5.07 20.37
N PRO A 249 1.50 -6.32 19.90
CA PRO A 249 2.22 -6.80 18.73
C PRO A 249 1.64 -6.23 17.42
N ILE A 250 0.33 -6.03 17.35
CA ILE A 250 -0.39 -5.69 16.10
C ILE A 250 0.09 -4.42 15.40
N PRO A 251 0.39 -3.29 16.08
CA PRO A 251 0.95 -2.11 15.41
C PRO A 251 2.29 -2.38 14.70
N TYR A 252 3.14 -3.25 15.25
CA TYR A 252 4.40 -3.66 14.61
C TYR A 252 4.17 -4.66 13.47
N LEU A 253 3.17 -5.54 13.61
CA LEU A 253 2.73 -6.40 12.52
C LEU A 253 2.26 -5.57 11.32
N MET A 254 1.52 -4.49 11.59
CA MET A 254 1.04 -3.58 10.54
C MET A 254 2.21 -2.85 9.87
N GLU A 255 3.20 -2.35 10.62
CA GLU A 255 4.46 -1.81 10.07
C GLU A 255 5.11 -2.80 9.08
N ALA A 256 5.19 -4.08 9.49
CA ALA A 256 5.74 -5.13 8.66
C ALA A 256 4.93 -5.35 7.38
N ARG A 257 3.59 -5.38 7.47
CA ARG A 257 2.68 -5.49 6.32
C ARG A 257 2.84 -4.35 5.32
N PHE A 258 3.04 -3.10 5.78
CA PHE A 258 3.33 -1.96 4.90
C PHE A 258 4.64 -2.14 4.15
N HIS A 259 5.71 -2.58 4.83
CA HIS A 259 6.98 -2.85 4.18
C HIS A 259 6.90 -4.04 3.21
N MET A 260 6.13 -5.07 3.54
CA MET A 260 5.87 -6.20 2.64
C MET A 260 5.10 -5.79 1.39
N GLN A 261 4.10 -4.92 1.51
CA GLN A 261 3.38 -4.39 0.36
C GLN A 261 4.31 -3.59 -0.56
N ALA A 262 5.19 -2.76 0.01
CA ALA A 262 6.20 -2.03 -0.76
C ALA A 262 7.19 -3.00 -1.45
N LEU A 263 7.60 -4.08 -0.76
CA LEU A 263 8.46 -5.11 -1.33
C LEU A 263 7.79 -5.84 -2.49
N GLN A 264 6.50 -6.16 -2.39
CA GLN A 264 5.74 -6.80 -3.47
C GLN A 264 5.72 -5.94 -4.74
N ILE A 265 5.54 -4.61 -4.60
CA ILE A 265 5.59 -3.69 -5.73
C ILE A 265 7.01 -3.64 -6.34
N LEU A 266 8.05 -3.62 -5.52
CA LEU A 266 9.44 -3.67 -6.00
C LEU A 266 9.76 -5.00 -6.71
N ALA A 267 9.30 -6.12 -6.16
CA ALA A 267 9.48 -7.44 -6.76
C ALA A 267 8.76 -7.53 -8.10
N LEU A 268 7.52 -7.03 -8.19
CA LEU A 268 6.77 -6.94 -9.44
C LEU A 268 7.57 -6.18 -10.51
N ARG A 269 8.12 -5.01 -10.17
CA ARG A 269 8.96 -4.21 -11.08
C ARG A 269 10.16 -5.03 -11.58
N VAL A 270 10.87 -5.71 -10.69
CA VAL A 270 12.02 -6.56 -11.08
C VAL A 270 11.59 -7.72 -11.99
N VAL A 271 10.47 -8.39 -11.73
CA VAL A 271 9.95 -9.45 -12.61
C VAL A 271 9.57 -8.89 -13.99
N MET A 272 9.11 -7.65 -14.04
CA MET A 272 8.84 -6.92 -15.29
C MET A 272 10.11 -6.32 -15.92
N LYS A 273 11.31 -6.77 -15.53
CA LYS A 273 12.63 -6.34 -16.02
C LYS A 273 13.05 -4.91 -15.64
N ASP A 274 12.40 -4.26 -14.67
CA ASP A 274 12.81 -2.94 -14.18
C ASP A 274 13.88 -3.12 -13.10
N SER A 275 15.14 -3.02 -13.54
CA SER A 275 16.32 -3.21 -12.70
C SER A 275 16.49 -2.11 -11.65
N THR A 276 15.87 -0.94 -11.83
CA THR A 276 16.00 0.21 -10.92
C THR A 276 15.35 -0.06 -9.56
N ALA A 277 14.44 -1.05 -9.48
CA ALA A 277 13.81 -1.47 -8.23
C ALA A 277 14.72 -2.35 -7.35
N ARG A 278 15.67 -3.08 -7.94
CA ARG A 278 16.50 -4.08 -7.26
C ARG A 278 17.27 -3.53 -6.05
N PRO A 279 17.95 -2.35 -6.11
CA PRO A 279 18.68 -1.80 -4.97
C PRO A 279 17.81 -1.51 -3.73
N SER A 280 16.50 -1.33 -3.92
CA SER A 280 15.56 -1.03 -2.83
C SER A 280 14.94 -2.29 -2.22
N MET A 281 15.08 -3.47 -2.83
CA MET A 281 14.42 -4.69 -2.37
C MET A 281 14.94 -5.16 -1.02
N THR A 282 16.25 -5.43 -0.90
CA THR A 282 16.86 -5.92 0.34
C THR A 282 16.67 -4.96 1.52
N PRO A 283 16.90 -3.64 1.38
CA PRO A 283 16.63 -2.71 2.47
C PRO A 283 15.16 -2.70 2.91
N THR A 284 14.21 -2.84 1.97
CA THR A 284 12.77 -2.86 2.27
C THR A 284 12.39 -4.15 3.00
N PHE A 285 12.91 -5.30 2.56
CA PHE A 285 12.72 -6.58 3.24
C PHE A 285 13.31 -6.56 4.65
N ASN A 286 14.51 -5.99 4.84
CA ASN A 286 15.12 -5.89 6.17
C ASN A 286 14.25 -5.05 7.13
N LYS A 287 13.64 -3.95 6.66
CA LYS A 287 12.68 -3.20 7.47
C LYS A 287 11.46 -4.03 7.84
N ALA A 288 10.90 -4.80 6.88
CA ALA A 288 9.79 -5.70 7.14
C ALA A 288 10.13 -6.75 8.21
N ILE A 289 11.27 -7.44 8.07
CA ILE A 289 11.72 -8.47 9.02
C ILE A 289 11.98 -7.89 10.41
N VAL A 290 12.58 -6.70 10.51
CA VAL A 290 12.77 -6.03 11.80
C VAL A 290 11.42 -5.75 12.47
N ALA A 291 10.43 -5.25 11.73
CA ALA A 291 9.09 -5.01 12.24
C ALA A 291 8.39 -6.32 12.66
N TYR A 292 8.49 -7.38 11.84
CA TYR A 292 8.02 -8.72 12.17
C TYR A 292 8.65 -9.26 13.46
N HIS A 293 9.96 -9.10 13.66
CA HIS A 293 10.62 -9.49 14.91
C HIS A 293 10.13 -8.66 16.11
N LYS A 294 9.95 -7.34 15.95
CA LYS A 294 9.37 -6.49 17.01
C LYS A 294 7.98 -6.98 17.40
N SER A 295 7.14 -7.32 16.42
CA SER A 295 5.83 -7.90 16.65
C SER A 295 5.92 -9.24 17.38
N LEU A 296 6.78 -10.14 16.90
CA LEU A 296 6.95 -11.48 17.47
C LEU A 296 7.40 -11.46 18.93
N LYS A 297 8.32 -10.55 19.29
CA LYS A 297 8.80 -10.36 20.68
C LYS A 297 7.68 -9.97 21.66
N ARG A 298 6.56 -9.46 21.17
CA ARG A 298 5.40 -9.03 21.96
C ARG A 298 4.26 -10.05 21.97
N ALA A 299 4.37 -11.09 21.14
CA ALA A 299 3.38 -12.15 21.06
C ALA A 299 3.65 -13.23 22.11
N SER A 300 2.57 -13.80 22.66
CA SER A 300 2.65 -14.94 23.58
C SER A 300 2.85 -16.25 22.82
N PHE A 301 3.85 -17.05 23.20
CA PHE A 301 4.08 -18.40 22.66
C PHE A 301 3.42 -19.50 23.51
N ASN A 302 3.18 -19.26 24.80
CA ASN A 302 2.67 -20.29 25.71
C ASN A 302 1.15 -20.41 25.66
N ASN A 303 0.46 -19.28 25.52
CA ASN A 303 -1.00 -19.22 25.40
C ASN A 303 -1.37 -18.09 24.43
N PRO A 304 -1.26 -18.33 23.11
CA PRO A 304 -1.46 -17.30 22.11
C PRO A 304 -2.93 -16.92 22.01
N LYS A 305 -3.24 -15.63 22.14
CA LYS A 305 -4.56 -15.08 21.80
C LYS A 305 -4.69 -14.91 20.29
N SER A 306 -5.88 -14.57 19.80
CA SER A 306 -6.14 -14.36 18.37
C SER A 306 -5.12 -13.44 17.68
N ALA A 307 -4.74 -12.33 18.32
CA ALA A 307 -3.70 -11.43 17.81
C ALA A 307 -2.32 -12.09 17.73
N ASP A 308 -1.94 -12.87 18.73
CA ASP A 308 -0.67 -13.61 18.77
C ASP A 308 -0.64 -14.68 17.68
N ILE A 309 -1.76 -15.38 17.46
CA ILE A 309 -1.90 -16.39 16.40
C ILE A 309 -1.58 -15.78 15.03
N THR A 310 -2.15 -14.60 14.71
CA THR A 310 -1.86 -13.91 13.45
C THR A 310 -0.38 -13.56 13.31
N VAL A 311 0.25 -13.08 14.39
CA VAL A 311 1.66 -12.69 14.40
C VAL A 311 2.56 -13.91 14.17
N LEU A 312 2.32 -15.01 14.89
CA LEU A 312 3.07 -16.26 14.76
C LEU A 312 2.92 -16.83 13.34
N ALA A 313 1.70 -16.80 12.79
CA ALA A 313 1.39 -17.34 11.47
C ALA A 313 2.11 -16.57 10.37
N GLU A 314 2.00 -15.23 10.38
CA GLU A 314 2.69 -14.40 9.40
C GLU A 314 4.20 -14.45 9.55
N PHE A 315 4.71 -14.51 10.79
CA PHE A 315 6.15 -14.66 11.01
C PHE A 315 6.68 -15.98 10.42
N ALA A 316 5.93 -17.09 10.57
CA ALA A 316 6.29 -18.34 9.94
C ALA A 316 6.26 -18.24 8.41
N GLN A 317 5.24 -17.61 7.82
CA GLN A 317 5.15 -17.42 6.38
C GLN A 317 6.30 -16.58 5.83
N ILE A 318 6.60 -15.44 6.46
CA ILE A 318 7.69 -14.57 6.00
C ILE A 318 9.06 -15.23 6.18
N SER A 319 9.23 -16.11 7.18
CA SER A 319 10.46 -16.87 7.35
C SER A 319 10.73 -17.82 6.18
N TYR A 320 9.68 -18.48 5.68
CA TYR A 320 9.77 -19.36 4.54
C TYR A 320 9.95 -18.57 3.24
N TYR A 321 9.26 -17.44 3.08
CA TYR A 321 9.48 -16.50 1.98
C TYR A 321 10.94 -16.01 1.93
N ALA A 322 11.54 -15.68 3.08
CA ALA A 322 12.95 -15.28 3.17
C ALA A 322 13.88 -16.34 2.59
N TYR A 323 13.58 -17.61 2.86
CA TYR A 323 14.32 -18.74 2.30
C TYR A 323 14.16 -18.88 0.80
N GLU A 324 12.91 -18.84 0.29
CA GLU A 324 12.65 -18.97 -1.15
C GLU A 324 13.27 -17.81 -1.95
N GLN A 325 13.17 -16.59 -1.43
CA GLN A 325 13.61 -15.38 -2.12
C GLN A 325 15.05 -14.95 -1.77
N ARG A 326 15.80 -15.75 -0.99
CA ARG A 326 17.14 -15.36 -0.52
C ARG A 326 18.10 -14.95 -1.62
N LYS A 327 18.06 -15.63 -2.77
CA LYS A 327 18.92 -15.32 -3.93
C LYS A 327 18.52 -13.99 -4.57
N MET A 328 17.23 -13.80 -4.79
CA MET A 328 16.68 -12.55 -5.36
C MET A 328 16.99 -11.34 -4.47
N LEU A 329 16.89 -11.54 -3.15
CA LEU A 329 17.09 -10.51 -2.13
C LEU A 329 18.55 -10.38 -1.67
N GLY A 330 19.47 -11.20 -2.16
CA GLY A 330 20.88 -11.18 -1.72
C GLY A 330 21.05 -11.40 -0.21
N LEU A 331 20.23 -12.26 0.41
CA LEU A 331 20.25 -12.48 1.85
C LEU A 331 21.35 -13.48 2.23
N ALA A 332 22.10 -13.16 3.30
CA ALA A 332 23.09 -14.06 3.86
C ALA A 332 22.44 -15.33 4.43
N ASN A 333 22.97 -16.51 4.06
CA ASN A 333 22.43 -17.81 4.46
C ASN A 333 22.29 -17.93 5.99
N HIS A 334 23.29 -17.50 6.77
CA HIS A 334 23.22 -17.56 8.23
C HIS A 334 22.09 -16.68 8.81
N GLY A 335 21.82 -15.51 8.21
CA GLY A 335 20.70 -14.66 8.62
C GLY A 335 19.35 -15.32 8.33
N VAL A 336 19.18 -15.88 7.13
CA VAL A 336 17.97 -16.63 6.73
C VAL A 336 17.76 -17.85 7.61
N PHE A 337 18.83 -18.56 7.97
CA PHE A 337 18.77 -19.72 8.85
C PHE A 337 18.18 -19.36 10.23
N LYS A 338 18.66 -18.28 10.86
CA LYS A 338 18.10 -17.78 12.13
C LYS A 338 16.63 -17.38 12.03
N ILE A 339 16.25 -16.73 10.92
CA ILE A 339 14.85 -16.36 10.65
C ILE A 339 13.97 -17.62 10.56
N LEU A 340 14.43 -18.66 9.85
CA LEU A 340 13.73 -19.94 9.74
C LEU A 340 13.60 -20.68 11.08
N GLU A 341 14.63 -20.67 11.93
CA GLU A 341 14.55 -21.28 13.27
C GLU A 341 13.46 -20.63 14.12
N MET A 342 13.37 -19.30 14.07
CA MET A 342 12.30 -18.56 14.75
C MET A 342 10.93 -18.82 14.12
N GLY A 343 10.86 -18.91 12.79
CA GLY A 343 9.65 -19.28 12.06
C GLY A 343 9.15 -20.67 12.41
N LYS A 344 10.07 -21.64 12.58
CA LYS A 344 9.78 -22.98 13.07
C LYS A 344 9.15 -22.93 14.47
N LYS A 345 9.78 -22.22 15.41
CA LYS A 345 9.24 -22.07 16.77
C LYS A 345 7.84 -21.47 16.75
N ALA A 346 7.60 -20.48 15.89
CA ALA A 346 6.30 -19.84 15.76
C ALA A 346 5.21 -20.80 15.24
N VAL A 347 5.50 -21.57 14.18
CA VAL A 347 4.52 -22.52 13.62
C VAL A 347 4.33 -23.77 14.48
N ASP A 348 5.35 -24.19 15.24
CA ASP A 348 5.26 -25.31 16.19
C ASP A 348 4.22 -25.04 17.29
N VAL A 349 4.08 -23.78 17.72
CA VAL A 349 3.04 -23.35 18.67
C VAL A 349 1.63 -23.40 18.05
N LEU A 350 1.52 -23.11 16.74
CA LEU A 350 0.24 -23.05 16.03
C LEU A 350 -0.30 -24.42 15.63
N ALA A 351 0.58 -25.35 15.29
CA ALA A 351 0.19 -26.69 14.83
C ALA A 351 -0.77 -27.40 15.81
N PRO A 352 -0.53 -27.47 17.13
CA PRO A 352 -1.45 -28.16 18.06
C PRO A 352 -2.67 -27.32 18.50
N SER A 353 -2.69 -26.01 18.28
CA SER A 353 -3.60 -25.08 18.98
C SER A 353 -4.85 -24.64 18.18
N ILE A 354 -4.99 -25.05 16.91
CA ILE A 354 -6.07 -24.59 16.02
C ILE A 354 -6.84 -25.81 15.47
N GLY A 355 -8.19 -25.74 15.48
CA GLY A 355 -9.09 -26.82 15.05
C GLY A 355 -8.80 -27.40 13.65
N LYS A 356 -9.49 -28.51 13.31
CA LYS A 356 -9.15 -29.44 12.21
C LYS A 356 -8.74 -28.83 10.85
N SER A 357 -9.27 -27.67 10.44
CA SER A 357 -8.97 -27.02 9.15
C SER A 357 -7.71 -26.14 9.16
N GLY A 358 -7.51 -25.33 10.21
CA GLY A 358 -6.28 -24.53 10.37
C GLY A 358 -5.05 -25.39 10.61
N HIS A 359 -5.24 -26.54 11.26
CA HIS A 359 -4.21 -27.55 11.53
C HIS A 359 -3.42 -27.95 10.27
N ARG A 360 -4.09 -28.21 9.13
CA ARG A 360 -3.43 -28.72 7.91
C ARG A 360 -2.50 -27.70 7.25
N ALA A 361 -2.90 -26.43 7.19
CA ALA A 361 -2.10 -25.37 6.57
C ALA A 361 -0.81 -25.13 7.36
N TYR A 362 -0.90 -25.06 8.69
CA TYR A 362 0.26 -24.87 9.55
C TYR A 362 1.17 -26.10 9.57
N LEU A 363 0.63 -27.33 9.55
CA LEU A 363 1.44 -28.53 9.40
C LEU A 363 2.20 -28.56 8.06
N LYS A 364 1.58 -28.13 6.96
CA LYS A 364 2.28 -28.02 5.67
C LYS A 364 3.44 -27.03 5.76
N LEU A 365 3.19 -25.84 6.30
CA LEU A 365 4.22 -24.81 6.48
C LEU A 365 5.35 -25.28 7.41
N GLN A 366 5.01 -25.94 8.51
CA GLN A 366 5.99 -26.54 9.43
C GLN A 366 6.90 -27.54 8.72
N ARG A 367 6.35 -28.43 7.90
CA ARG A 367 7.14 -29.37 7.09
C ARG A 367 8.03 -28.66 6.07
N GLN A 368 7.54 -27.60 5.43
CA GLN A 368 8.32 -26.80 4.49
C GLN A 368 9.51 -26.12 5.17
N ILE A 369 9.28 -25.48 6.33
CA ILE A 369 10.34 -24.85 7.12
C ILE A 369 11.36 -25.89 7.62
N LEU A 370 10.90 -27.06 8.08
CA LEU A 370 11.78 -28.15 8.49
C LEU A 370 12.68 -28.65 7.36
N LYS A 371 12.14 -28.82 6.15
CA LYS A 371 12.92 -29.20 4.97
C LYS A 371 13.94 -28.12 4.60
N ALA A 372 13.53 -26.84 4.63
CA ALA A 372 14.42 -25.71 4.37
C ALA A 372 15.59 -25.65 5.37
N LEU A 373 15.32 -25.83 6.66
CA LEU A 373 16.35 -25.86 7.69
C LEU A 373 17.36 -26.99 7.48
N LYS A 374 16.91 -28.21 7.13
CA LYS A 374 17.79 -29.34 6.82
C LYS A 374 18.68 -29.04 5.62
N SER A 375 18.08 -28.53 4.53
CA SER A 375 18.79 -28.14 3.30
C SER A 375 19.83 -27.05 3.54
N MET A 376 19.57 -26.12 4.47
CA MET A 376 20.55 -25.08 4.80
C MET A 376 21.68 -25.61 5.70
N LYS A 377 21.39 -26.49 6.66
CA LYS A 377 22.43 -27.13 7.49
C LYS A 377 23.45 -27.89 6.65
N SER A 378 22.99 -28.62 5.63
CA SER A 378 23.88 -29.32 4.70
C SER A 378 24.68 -28.40 3.76
N SER A 379 24.43 -27.09 3.76
CA SER A 379 25.19 -26.11 2.97
C SER A 379 26.23 -25.33 3.80
N PHE A 380 26.25 -25.54 5.11
CA PHE A 380 27.24 -24.97 6.03
C PHE A 380 28.34 -25.96 6.42
N ASN A 381 28.07 -27.26 6.26
CA ASN A 381 29.05 -28.34 6.27
C ASN A 381 29.49 -28.61 4.84
#